data_AF-A0A3C0HZA2-F1
#
_entry.id   AF-A0A3C0HZA2-F1
#
_cell.length_a   1.000
_cell.length_b   1.000
_cell.length_c   1.000
_cell.angle_alpha   90.00
_cell.angle_beta   90.00
_cell.angle_gamma   90.00
#
_symmetry.space_group_name_H-M   'P 1'
#
loop_
_entity.id
_entity.type
_entity.pdbx_description
1 polymer ?
#
loop_
_entity_poly.entity_id
_entity_poly.type
_entity_poly.pdbx_seq_one_letter_code
_entity_poly.pdbx_strand_id
1 'polypeptide(L)'
;MTQTLTIQIDPILKRNAERVFKQLGLSASQAVNLFYQQVQLRQSLPFESKKMPNETTIKALNDAEAGEGARFENTDKLFEDLGIK
;
A
#
# COMPACT_ATOMS: atom_id res chain seq x y z
N MET A 1 23.44 8.14 14.82
CA MET A 1 22.75 9.43 15.03
C MET A 1 21.27 9.15 15.26
N THR A 2 20.65 9.75 16.27
CA THR A 2 19.20 9.62 16.55
C THR A 2 18.49 10.92 16.19
N GLN A 3 17.29 10.83 15.63
CA GLN A 3 16.46 11.99 15.32
C GLN A 3 15.16 11.92 16.12
N THR A 4 14.64 13.08 16.52
CA THR A 4 13.38 13.19 17.27
C THR A 4 12.21 13.27 16.29
N LEU A 5 11.16 12.48 16.53
CA LEU A 5 9.94 12.46 15.74
C LEU A 5 8.77 13.01 16.57
N THR A 6 8.15 14.08 16.09
CA THR A 6 6.95 14.68 16.71
C THR A 6 5.74 14.39 15.84
N ILE A 7 4.72 13.73 16.40
CA ILE A 7 3.51 13.32 15.68
C ILE A 7 2.28 13.83 16.43
N GLN A 8 1.32 14.39 15.69
CA GLN A 8 -0.02 14.65 16.20
C GLN A 8 -0.84 13.36 16.10
N ILE A 9 -1.40 12.91 17.23
CA ILE A 9 -2.14 11.66 17.32
C ILE A 9 -3.39 11.87 18.17
N ASP A 10 -4.49 11.23 17.79
CA ASP A 10 -5.69 11.20 18.61
C ASP A 10 -5.38 10.59 20.00
N PRO A 11 -5.80 11.24 21.10
CA PRO A 11 -5.44 10.80 22.45
C PRO A 11 -6.07 9.44 22.82
N ILE A 12 -7.24 9.12 22.28
CA ILE A 12 -7.92 7.84 22.53
C ILE A 12 -7.18 6.72 21.80
N LEU A 13 -6.82 6.96 20.53
CA LEU A 13 -6.00 6.06 19.72
C LEU A 13 -4.67 5.76 20.40
N LYS A 14 -3.96 6.80 20.86
CA LYS A 14 -2.68 6.66 21.57
C LYS A 14 -2.82 5.76 22.79
N ARG A 15 -3.79 6.05 23.67
CA ARG A 15 -4.01 5.28 24.90
C ARG A 15 -4.33 3.81 24.62
N ASN A 16 -5.12 3.55 23.58
CA ASN A 16 -5.46 2.19 23.19
C ASN A 16 -4.27 1.43 22.63
N ALA A 17 -3.48 2.05 21.75
CA ALA A 17 -2.27 1.46 21.20
C ALA A 17 -1.21 1.19 22.28
N GLU A 18 -1.00 2.12 23.22
CA GLU A 18 -0.07 1.95 24.34
C GLU A 18 -0.43 0.75 25.24
N ARG A 19 -1.72 0.46 25.42
CA ARG A 19 -2.17 -0.73 26.15
C ARG A 19 -1.74 -2.01 25.43
N VAL A 20 -1.88 -2.05 24.11
CA VAL A 20 -1.46 -3.21 23.29
C VAL A 20 0.06 -3.34 23.31
N PHE A 21 0.81 -2.25 23.13
CA PHE A 21 2.27 -2.28 23.20
C PHE A 21 2.76 -2.79 24.55
N LYS A 22 2.12 -2.37 25.66
CA LYS A 22 2.45 -2.86 27.00
C LYS A 22 2.23 -4.37 27.14
N GLN A 23 1.15 -4.91 26.57
CA GLN A 23 0.91 -6.36 26.55
C GLN A 23 1.97 -7.12 25.74
N LEU A 24 2.50 -6.49 24.70
CA LEU A 24 3.58 -7.03 23.85
C LEU A 24 4.99 -6.78 24.42
N GLY A 25 5.11 -6.08 25.56
CA GLY A 25 6.41 -5.70 26.13
C GLY A 25 7.18 -4.65 25.32
N LEU A 26 6.48 -3.84 24.52
CA LEU A 26 7.05 -2.81 23.65
C LEU A 26 6.75 -1.41 24.18
N SER A 27 7.73 -0.51 24.04
CA SER A 27 7.49 0.93 24.11
C SER A 27 6.95 1.48 22.79
N ALA A 28 6.28 2.65 22.83
CA ALA A 28 5.80 3.32 21.63
C ALA A 28 6.95 3.61 20.64
N SER A 29 8.12 4.03 21.14
CA SER A 29 9.30 4.29 20.30
C SER A 29 9.80 3.02 19.61
N GLN A 30 9.80 1.87 20.28
CA GLN A 30 10.16 0.60 19.67
C GLN A 30 9.16 0.20 18.58
N ALA A 31 7.86 0.33 18.85
CA ALA A 31 6.81 0.04 17.87
C ALA A 31 6.93 0.93 16.62
N VAL A 32 7.20 2.23 16.79
CA VAL A 32 7.42 3.16 15.67
C VAL A 32 8.67 2.79 14.88
N ASN A 33 9.78 2.44 15.55
CA ASN A 33 10.99 1.99 14.86
C ASN A 33 10.75 0.71 14.05
N LEU A 34 10.01 -0.27 14.60
CA LEU A 34 9.62 -1.48 13.89
C LEU A 34 8.79 -1.19 12.64
N PHE A 35 7.86 -0.21 12.72
CA PHE A 35 7.10 0.25 11.57
C PHE A 35 8.00 0.76 10.45
N TYR A 36 8.95 1.66 10.75
CA TYR A 36 9.90 2.16 9.75
C TYR A 36 10.78 1.05 9.16
N GLN A 37 11.23 0.11 9.99
CA GLN A 37 12.01 -1.05 9.52
C GLN A 37 11.21 -1.91 8.54
N GLN A 38 9.92 -2.15 8.81
CA GLN A 38 9.08 -2.91 7.88
C GLN A 38 8.84 -2.16 6.57
N VAL A 39 8.62 -0.84 6.62
CA VAL A 39 8.50 0.00 5.41
C VAL A 39 9.78 -0.09 4.58
N GLN A 40 10.95 0.06 5.21
CA GLN A 40 12.24 -0.03 4.54
C GLN A 40 12.47 -1.41 3.92
N LEU A 41 12.15 -2.48 4.65
CA LEU A 41 12.38 -3.86 4.19
C LEU A 41 11.48 -4.22 3.01
N ARG A 42 10.20 -3.83 3.05
CA ARG A 42 9.19 -4.23 2.06
C ARG A 42 9.00 -3.22 0.94
N GLN A 43 9.62 -2.04 1.02
CA GLN A 43 9.39 -0.91 0.11
C GLN A 43 7.88 -0.60 -0.07
N SER A 44 7.10 -0.88 0.97
CA SER A 44 5.64 -0.79 0.96
C SER A 44 5.12 -0.68 2.40
N LEU A 45 3.87 -0.25 2.56
CA LEU A 45 3.27 -0.12 3.88
C LEU A 45 3.07 -1.49 4.54
N PRO A 46 3.34 -1.63 5.85
CA PRO A 46 3.34 -2.92 6.56
C PRO A 46 1.95 -3.36 7.00
N PHE A 47 0.94 -2.90 6.29
CA PHE A 47 -0.44 -3.34 6.43
C PHE A 47 -0.95 -3.63 5.03
N GLU A 48 -1.79 -4.64 4.92
CA GLU A 48 -2.56 -4.85 3.70
C GLU A 48 -3.44 -3.62 3.53
N SER A 49 -3.07 -2.72 2.61
CA SER A 49 -4.10 -1.94 1.96
C SER A 49 -5.00 -3.01 1.37
N LYS A 50 -6.25 -3.12 1.83
CA LYS A 50 -7.28 -3.74 1.00
C LYS A 50 -7.12 -3.05 -0.34
N LYS A 51 -6.47 -3.71 -1.30
CA LYS A 51 -6.36 -3.26 -2.68
C LYS A 51 -7.77 -3.38 -3.23
N MET A 52 -8.69 -2.54 -2.74
CA MET A 52 -9.89 -2.24 -3.49
C MET A 52 -9.33 -1.64 -4.77
N PRO A 53 -9.50 -2.34 -5.90
CA PRO A 53 -9.09 -1.78 -7.16
C PRO A 53 -9.79 -0.42 -7.27
N ASN A 54 -9.06 0.61 -7.67
CA ASN A 54 -9.71 1.91 -7.89
C ASN A 54 -10.80 1.75 -8.97
N GLU A 55 -11.76 2.68 -9.02
CA GLU A 55 -12.89 2.57 -9.96
C GLU A 55 -12.43 2.34 -11.41
N THR A 56 -11.30 2.94 -11.80
CA THR A 56 -10.64 2.71 -13.10
C THR A 56 -10.21 1.26 -13.30
N THR A 57 -9.60 0.63 -12.31
CA THR A 57 -9.15 -0.77 -12.37
C THR A 57 -10.35 -1.72 -12.38
N ILE A 58 -11.39 -1.44 -11.59
CA ILE A 58 -12.64 -2.23 -11.60
C ILE A 58 -13.29 -2.16 -12.98
N LYS A 59 -13.40 -0.96 -13.55
CA LYS A 59 -13.97 -0.76 -14.88
C LYS A 59 -13.15 -1.50 -15.95
N ALA A 60 -11.83 -1.36 -15.95
CA ALA A 60 -10.97 -2.05 -16.91
C ALA A 60 -11.07 -3.59 -16.81
N LEU A 61 -11.24 -4.14 -15.60
CA LEU A 61 -11.50 -5.57 -15.40
C LEU A 61 -12.86 -5.98 -16.00
N ASN A 62 -13.92 -5.23 -15.74
CA ASN A 62 -15.26 -5.50 -16.27
C ASN A 62 -15.30 -5.41 -17.80
N ASP A 63 -14.68 -4.36 -18.38
CA ASP A 63 -14.60 -4.15 -19.83
C ASP A 63 -13.82 -5.30 -20.49
N ALA A 64 -12.75 -5.80 -19.85
CA ALA A 64 -12.00 -6.96 -20.33
C ALA A 64 -12.81 -8.26 -20.27
N GLU A 65 -13.56 -8.52 -19.18
CA GLU A 65 -14.44 -9.68 -19.04
C GLU A 65 -15.61 -9.65 -20.03
N ALA A 66 -16.15 -8.46 -20.31
CA ALA A 66 -17.19 -8.23 -21.32
C ALA A 66 -16.66 -8.33 -22.76
N GLY A 67 -15.33 -8.42 -22.95
CA GLY A 67 -14.71 -8.49 -24.26
C GLY A 67 -14.66 -7.15 -25.01
N GLU A 68 -14.85 -6.04 -24.31
CA GLU A 68 -14.80 -4.67 -24.84
C GLU A 68 -13.36 -4.11 -24.92
N GLY A 69 -12.37 -4.92 -24.56
CA GLY A 69 -10.95 -4.58 -24.70
C GLY A 69 -10.49 -4.48 -26.16
N ALA A 70 -9.50 -3.62 -26.41
CA ALA A 70 -8.87 -3.50 -27.72
C ALA A 70 -8.28 -4.84 -28.17
N ARG A 71 -8.59 -5.25 -29.41
CA ARG A 71 -8.05 -6.47 -30.02
C ARG A 71 -7.04 -6.09 -31.09
N PHE A 72 -5.90 -6.75 -31.05
CA PHE A 72 -4.82 -6.57 -32.01
C PHE A 72 -4.56 -7.88 -32.74
N GLU A 73 -4.24 -7.79 -34.03
CA GLU A 73 -4.00 -8.95 -34.88
C GLU A 73 -2.74 -9.72 -34.49
N ASN A 74 -1.75 -9.02 -33.92
CA ASN A 74 -0.48 -9.58 -33.48
C ASN A 74 0.16 -8.72 -32.38
N THR A 75 1.22 -9.26 -31.78
CA THR A 75 1.97 -8.60 -30.70
C THR A 75 2.66 -7.33 -31.16
N ASP A 76 3.10 -7.23 -32.42
CA ASP A 76 3.76 -6.03 -32.93
C ASP A 76 2.81 -4.83 -32.96
N LYS A 77 1.55 -5.04 -33.37
CA LYS A 77 0.51 -4.00 -33.37
C LYS A 77 0.11 -3.56 -31.97
N LEU A 78 0.11 -4.47 -31.00
CA LEU A 78 -0.11 -4.12 -29.60
C LEU A 78 1.02 -3.21 -29.08
N PHE A 79 2.28 -3.51 -29.38
CA PHE A 79 3.41 -2.69 -28.91
C PHE A 79 3.48 -1.31 -29.57
N GLU A 80 3.08 -1.22 -30.84
CA GLU A 80 2.93 0.06 -31.56
C GLU A 80 1.87 0.96 -30.91
N ASP A 81 0.70 0.41 -30.57
CA ASP A 81 -0.40 1.12 -29.88
C ASP A 81 -0.01 1.58 -28.47
N LEU A 82 0.70 0.74 -27.72
CA LEU A 82 1.19 1.07 -26.37
C LEU A 82 2.41 2.02 -26.38
N GLY A 83 2.94 2.37 -27.55
CA GLY A 83 4.07 3.29 -27.71
C GLY A 83 5.39 2.77 -27.13
N ILE A 84 5.55 1.44 -27.07
CA ILE A 84 6.73 0.78 -26.48
C ILE A 84 7.69 0.22 -27.56
N LYS A 85 7.34 0.34 -28.84
CA LYS A 85 8.14 -0.11 -29.99
C LYS A 85 7.89 0.77 -31.22
#